data_AF-A0A7J7F2K0-F1
#
_entry.id   AF-A0A7J7F2K0-F1
#
_cell.length_a   1.000
_cell.length_b   1.000
_cell.length_c   1.000
_cell.angle_alpha   90.00
_cell.angle_beta   90.00
_cell.angle_gamma   90.00
#
_symmetry.space_group_name_H-M   'P 1'
#
loop_
_entity.id
_entity.type
_entity.pdbx_description
1 polymer ?
#
loop_
_entity_poly.entity_id
_entity_poly.type
_entity_poly.pdbx_seq_one_letter_code
_entity_poly.pdbx_strand_id
1 'polypeptide(L)'
;WYQKPDYSFFDNYKSYRKLHPDQPFYILRPQMPWELWDIIQEISPEEIQPNPPSSGVLGIIIMLTLCDQVDIYEFLPSKRKTDVCYYHQQFFDKACTMGAYHPLLFEKNMVKHLNQGTDEDIYLFGKATLPGFRSIRC
;
A
#
# COMPACT_ATOMS: atom_id res chain seq x y z
N TRP A 1 6.89 12.74 16.61
CA TRP A 1 6.56 11.33 16.33
C TRP A 1 6.89 10.41 17.50
N TYR A 2 8.16 10.19 17.87
CA TYR A 2 8.51 9.25 18.96
C TYR A 2 7.81 9.52 20.31
N GLN A 3 7.66 10.80 20.71
CA GLN A 3 6.99 11.20 21.95
C GLN A 3 5.45 11.01 21.93
N LYS A 4 4.83 10.95 20.74
CA LYS A 4 3.38 10.81 20.56
C LYS A 4 3.12 9.93 19.32
N PRO A 5 3.40 8.62 19.42
CA PRO A 5 3.08 7.70 18.33
C PRO A 5 1.57 7.43 18.33
N ASP A 6 1.03 7.01 17.18
CA ASP A 6 -0.38 6.62 17.07
C ASP A 6 -0.67 5.36 17.93
N TYR A 7 0.26 4.41 17.90
CA TYR A 7 0.30 3.26 18.80
C TYR A 7 1.68 3.15 19.46
N SER A 8 1.72 2.91 20.77
CA SER A 8 2.98 2.74 21.51
C SER A 8 3.59 1.34 21.30
N PHE A 9 4.13 1.10 20.09
CA PHE A 9 4.64 -0.22 19.69
C PHE A 9 6.08 -0.52 20.17
N PHE A 10 6.78 0.45 20.75
CA PHE A 10 8.23 0.35 21.02
C PHE A 10 8.61 -0.79 21.96
N ASP A 11 7.83 -1.07 22.99
CA ASP A 11 8.15 -2.13 23.96
C ASP A 11 7.91 -3.52 23.37
N ASN A 12 6.85 -3.68 22.57
CA ASN A 12 6.59 -4.91 21.83
C ASN A 12 7.64 -5.16 20.76
N TYR A 13 8.05 -4.11 20.03
CA TYR A 13 9.15 -4.18 19.07
C TYR A 13 10.46 -4.63 19.73
N LYS A 14 10.84 -4.02 20.87
CA LYS A 14 12.03 -4.42 21.64
C LYS A 14 11.92 -5.86 22.14
N SER A 15 10.76 -6.26 22.64
CA SER A 15 10.52 -7.62 23.14
C SER A 15 10.67 -8.65 22.01
N TYR A 16 10.12 -8.37 20.83
CA TYR A 16 10.29 -9.21 19.64
C TYR A 16 11.75 -9.30 19.19
N ARG A 17 12.47 -8.17 19.16
CA ARG A 17 13.90 -8.13 18.78
C ARG A 17 14.80 -8.90 19.74
N LYS A 18 14.46 -8.99 21.03
CA LYS A 18 15.17 -9.84 22.00
C LYS A 18 14.98 -11.33 21.72
N LEU A 19 13.78 -11.73 21.28
CA LEU A 19 13.44 -13.12 20.96
C LEU A 19 14.02 -13.56 19.60
N HIS A 20 14.14 -12.63 18.65
CA HIS A 20 14.56 -12.92 17.28
C HIS A 20 15.71 -12.00 16.83
N PRO A 21 16.89 -12.05 17.49
CA PRO A 21 17.97 -11.10 17.25
C PRO A 21 18.48 -11.11 15.79
N ASP A 22 18.51 -12.27 15.15
CA ASP A 22 19.06 -12.45 13.80
C ASP A 22 18.05 -12.14 12.68
N GLN A 23 16.77 -11.95 13.00
CA GLN A 23 15.74 -11.60 12.02
C GLN A 23 15.74 -10.08 11.76
N PRO A 24 16.00 -9.62 10.52
CA PRO A 24 15.90 -8.19 10.20
C PRO A 24 14.48 -7.68 10.42
N PHE A 25 14.34 -6.60 11.18
CA PHE A 25 13.04 -6.01 11.46
C PHE A 25 13.19 -4.50 11.63
N TYR A 26 12.56 -3.72 10.74
CA TYR A 26 12.80 -2.29 10.58
C TYR A 26 11.60 -1.47 11.03
N ILE A 27 11.85 -0.20 11.33
CA ILE A 27 10.82 0.82 11.61
C ILE A 27 10.86 1.82 10.45
N LEU A 28 9.73 1.97 9.76
CA LEU A 28 9.60 2.95 8.69
C LEU A 28 9.68 4.37 9.28
N ARG A 29 10.40 5.27 8.59
CA ARG A 29 10.46 6.68 8.99
C ARG A 29 9.08 7.31 8.88
N PRO A 30 8.63 8.09 9.89
CA PRO A 30 7.27 8.60 9.94
C PRO A 30 6.93 9.61 8.84
N GLN A 31 7.91 10.17 8.15
CA GLN A 31 7.72 11.11 7.04
C GLN A 31 7.23 10.41 5.76
N MET A 32 7.69 9.18 5.50
CA MET A 32 7.46 8.52 4.21
C MET A 32 5.97 8.37 3.84
N PRO A 33 5.05 7.99 4.76
CA PRO A 33 3.63 7.96 4.44
C PRO A 33 3.06 9.33 4.04
N TRP A 34 3.54 10.42 4.63
CA TRP A 34 3.04 11.77 4.36
C TRP A 34 3.63 12.36 3.09
N GLU A 35 4.90 12.09 2.79
CA GLU A 35 5.51 12.43 1.50
C GLU A 35 4.76 11.75 0.34
N LEU A 36 4.32 10.49 0.53
CA LEU A 36 3.49 9.80 -0.46
C LEU A 36 2.06 10.37 -0.51
N TRP A 37 1.49 10.74 0.64
CA TRP A 37 0.16 11.34 0.72
C TRP A 37 0.11 12.66 -0.08
N ASP A 38 1.13 13.51 0.03
CA ASP A 38 1.20 14.78 -0.70
C ASP A 38 1.10 14.55 -2.21
N ILE A 39 1.79 13.54 -2.73
CA ILE A 39 1.72 13.15 -4.16
C ILE A 39 0.32 12.66 -4.52
N ILE A 40 -0.29 11.79 -3.69
CA ILE A 40 -1.63 11.26 -3.95
C ILE A 40 -2.66 12.40 -3.93
N GLN A 41 -2.52 13.36 -3.02
CA GLN A 41 -3.39 14.53 -2.95
C GLN A 41 -3.20 15.43 -4.18
N GLU A 42 -1.97 15.67 -4.63
CA GLU A 42 -1.67 16.50 -5.80
C GLU A 42 -2.29 15.95 -7.09
N ILE A 43 -2.30 14.62 -7.27
CA ILE A 43 -2.89 13.98 -8.45
C ILE A 43 -4.40 13.73 -8.33
N SER A 44 -4.99 13.97 -7.15
CA SER A 44 -6.41 13.74 -6.92
C SER A 44 -7.26 14.95 -7.33
N PRO A 45 -8.44 14.74 -7.93
CA PRO A 45 -9.31 15.83 -8.36
C PRO A 45 -10.03 16.52 -7.20
N GLU A 46 -9.95 15.97 -5.99
CA GLU A 46 -10.64 16.44 -4.78
C GLU A 46 -9.77 16.22 -3.53
N GLU A 47 -10.20 16.79 -2.40
CA GLU A 47 -9.55 16.55 -1.11
C GLU A 47 -9.71 15.07 -0.71
N ILE A 48 -8.58 14.41 -0.43
CA ILE A 48 -8.57 13.00 -0.01
C ILE A 48 -8.63 12.89 1.51
N GLN A 49 -8.85 11.68 2.03
CA GLN A 49 -8.87 11.42 3.46
C GLN A 49 -7.55 11.91 4.10
N PRO A 50 -7.59 12.72 5.18
CA PRO A 50 -6.41 13.27 5.85
C PRO A 50 -5.73 12.25 6.77
N ASN A 51 -5.62 11.00 6.29
CA ASN A 51 -5.04 9.86 6.97
C ASN A 51 -3.92 9.29 6.09
N PRO A 52 -2.92 8.61 6.67
CA PRO A 52 -1.81 8.09 5.88
C PRO A 52 -2.29 7.08 4.82
N PRO A 53 -1.55 6.90 3.72
CA PRO A 53 -1.84 5.88 2.72
C PRO A 53 -1.87 4.48 3.33
N SER A 54 -2.60 3.56 2.70
CA SER A 54 -2.74 2.19 3.17
C SER A 54 -1.39 1.46 3.20
N SER A 55 -1.28 0.45 4.06
CA SER A 55 -0.10 -0.43 4.08
C SER A 55 0.19 -1.06 2.71
N GLY A 56 -0.85 -1.26 1.88
CA GLY A 56 -0.72 -1.79 0.53
C GLY A 56 0.13 -0.89 -0.36
N VAL A 57 -0.21 0.40 -0.47
CA VAL A 57 0.56 1.31 -1.33
C VAL A 57 1.94 1.63 -0.76
N LEU A 58 2.09 1.70 0.57
CA LEU A 58 3.42 1.84 1.19
C LEU A 58 4.32 0.65 0.81
N GLY A 59 3.77 -0.57 0.84
CA GLY A 59 4.46 -1.78 0.40
C GLY A 59 4.83 -1.74 -1.08
N ILE A 60 3.93 -1.25 -1.95
CA ILE A 60 4.21 -1.07 -3.38
C ILE A 60 5.41 -0.13 -3.56
N ILE A 61 5.41 1.06 -2.94
CA ILE A 61 6.52 2.02 -3.06
C ILE A 61 7.83 1.41 -2.55
N ILE A 62 7.81 0.68 -1.42
CA ILE A 62 9.00 -0.02 -0.93
C ILE A 62 9.51 -1.00 -1.98
N MET A 63 8.65 -1.83 -2.57
CA MET A 63 9.08 -2.81 -3.57
C MET A 63 9.59 -2.15 -4.86
N LEU A 64 9.04 -1.01 -5.26
CA LEU A 64 9.56 -0.24 -6.40
C LEU A 64 10.98 0.29 -6.15
N THR A 65 11.38 0.51 -4.89
CA THR A 65 12.78 0.86 -4.56
C THR A 65 13.74 -0.33 -4.61
N LEU A 66 13.24 -1.57 -4.50
CA LEU A 66 14.03 -2.78 -4.29
C LEU A 66 14.06 -3.72 -5.50
N CYS A 67 13.10 -3.60 -6.41
CA CYS A 67 12.94 -4.49 -7.57
C CYS A 67 12.97 -3.69 -8.87
N ASP A 68 13.33 -4.33 -9.97
CA ASP A 68 13.26 -3.74 -11.31
C ASP A 68 11.84 -3.76 -11.90
N GLN A 69 11.00 -4.69 -11.42
CA GLN A 69 9.58 -4.81 -11.75
C GLN A 69 8.82 -5.29 -10.51
N VAL A 70 7.61 -4.78 -10.31
CA VAL A 70 6.73 -5.17 -9.20
C VAL A 70 5.36 -5.57 -9.76
N ASP A 71 4.98 -6.82 -9.52
CA ASP A 71 3.66 -7.35 -9.82
C ASP A 71 2.79 -7.33 -8.56
N ILE A 72 1.62 -6.70 -8.65
CA ILE A 72 0.74 -6.38 -7.53
C ILE A 72 -0.60 -7.08 -7.75
N TYR A 73 -1.03 -7.90 -6.80
CA TYR A 73 -2.21 -8.76 -6.94
C TYR A 73 -3.36 -8.33 -6.01
N GLU A 74 -4.56 -8.28 -6.57
CA GLU A 74 -5.84 -7.94 -5.92
C GLU A 74 -5.85 -6.58 -5.18
N PHE A 75 -4.83 -5.74 -5.41
CA PHE A 75 -4.89 -4.31 -5.06
C PHE A 75 -5.87 -3.60 -5.98
N LEU A 76 -5.67 -3.77 -7.30
CA LEU A 76 -6.72 -3.55 -8.29
C LEU A 76 -7.57 -4.83 -8.36
N PRO A 77 -8.87 -4.76 -8.04
CA PRO A 77 -9.67 -5.96 -7.90
C PRO A 77 -9.94 -6.61 -9.25
N SER A 78 -9.85 -7.94 -9.29
CA SER A 78 -10.23 -8.73 -10.47
C SER A 78 -11.74 -8.87 -10.62
N LYS A 79 -12.18 -9.69 -11.58
CA LYS A 79 -13.57 -10.17 -11.69
C LYS A 79 -14.08 -10.90 -10.43
N ARG A 80 -13.19 -11.26 -9.50
CA ARG A 80 -13.51 -11.85 -8.19
C ARG A 80 -13.81 -10.80 -7.11
N LYS A 81 -13.91 -9.51 -7.47
CA LYS A 81 -14.27 -8.44 -6.54
C LYS A 81 -15.44 -8.87 -5.66
N THR A 82 -15.25 -8.76 -4.34
CA THR A 82 -16.20 -9.18 -3.33
C THR A 82 -16.20 -8.19 -2.17
N ASP A 83 -17.24 -8.28 -1.34
CA ASP A 83 -17.33 -7.52 -0.10
C ASP A 83 -16.60 -8.25 1.04
N VAL A 84 -16.14 -9.49 0.86
CA VAL A 84 -15.29 -10.19 1.85
C VAL A 84 -13.99 -9.40 2.00
N CYS A 85 -13.72 -8.87 3.20
CA CYS A 85 -12.64 -7.92 3.43
C CYS A 85 -11.24 -8.56 3.31
N TYR A 86 -11.07 -9.79 3.82
CA TYR A 86 -9.80 -10.52 3.75
C TYR A 86 -10.03 -11.97 3.36
N TYR A 87 -9.11 -12.54 2.57
CA TYR A 87 -9.20 -13.95 2.14
C TYR A 87 -9.16 -14.97 3.31
N HIS A 88 -8.65 -14.57 4.48
CA HIS A 88 -8.52 -15.40 5.67
C HIS A 88 -9.56 -15.08 6.76
N GLN A 89 -10.52 -14.18 6.47
CA GLN A 89 -11.60 -13.81 7.40
C GLN A 89 -12.95 -13.89 6.68
N GLN A 90 -14.04 -13.98 7.45
CA GLN A 90 -15.39 -14.23 6.91
C GLN A 90 -16.35 -13.03 7.05
N PHE A 91 -15.85 -11.85 7.44
CA PHE A 91 -16.68 -10.66 7.51
C PHE A 91 -16.67 -9.88 6.20
N PHE A 92 -17.74 -9.12 6.00
CA PHE A 92 -17.97 -8.35 4.78
C PHE A 92 -17.86 -6.86 5.09
N ASP A 93 -17.00 -6.16 4.36
CA ASP A 93 -16.85 -4.72 4.43
C ASP A 93 -16.33 -4.15 3.09
N LYS A 94 -17.18 -3.34 2.43
CA LYS A 94 -16.83 -2.65 1.18
C LYS A 94 -15.70 -1.65 1.36
N ALA A 95 -15.52 -1.10 2.56
CA ALA A 95 -14.47 -0.14 2.86
C ALA A 95 -13.06 -0.74 2.68
N CYS A 96 -12.90 -2.05 2.86
CA CYS A 96 -11.61 -2.71 2.63
C CYS A 96 -11.20 -2.68 1.16
N THR A 97 -12.17 -2.63 0.24
CA THR A 97 -11.91 -2.57 -1.20
C THR A 97 -11.95 -1.14 -1.74
N MET A 98 -12.78 -0.27 -1.18
CA MET A 98 -13.03 1.08 -1.73
C MET A 98 -12.40 2.22 -0.91
N GLY A 99 -11.92 1.95 0.30
CA GLY A 99 -11.41 2.95 1.24
C GLY A 99 -12.46 3.41 2.25
N ALA A 100 -11.99 3.81 3.42
CA ALA A 100 -12.74 4.51 4.47
C ALA A 100 -11.80 5.38 5.29
N TYR A 101 -10.91 4.76 6.07
CA TYR A 101 -9.87 5.48 6.80
C TYR A 101 -8.79 5.99 5.85
N HIS A 102 -8.20 5.10 5.04
CA HIS A 102 -7.16 5.43 4.07
C HIS A 102 -7.76 6.01 2.77
N PRO A 103 -6.99 6.83 2.02
CA PRO A 103 -7.35 7.30 0.67
C PRO A 103 -7.21 6.20 -0.41
N LEU A 104 -7.63 4.98 -0.08
CA LEU A 104 -7.39 3.76 -0.86
C LEU A 104 -7.96 3.83 -2.29
N LEU A 105 -9.06 4.55 -2.50
CA LEU A 105 -9.60 4.78 -3.84
C LEU A 105 -8.58 5.52 -4.73
N PHE A 106 -7.99 6.58 -4.20
CA PHE A 106 -7.01 7.41 -4.91
C PHE A 106 -5.68 6.69 -5.09
N GLU A 107 -5.27 5.88 -4.11
CA GLU A 107 -4.13 4.97 -4.25
C GLU A 107 -4.33 3.98 -5.41
N LYS A 108 -5.54 3.42 -5.57
CA LYS A 108 -5.88 2.54 -6.70
C LYS A 108 -5.86 3.28 -8.02
N ASN A 109 -6.33 4.53 -8.06
CA ASN A 109 -6.25 5.36 -9.27
C ASN A 109 -4.78 5.58 -9.69
N MET A 110 -3.90 5.88 -8.73
CA MET A 110 -2.46 6.00 -8.97
C MET A 110 -1.85 4.69 -9.51
N VAL A 111 -2.12 3.56 -8.85
CA VAL A 111 -1.60 2.25 -9.31
C VAL A 111 -2.14 1.88 -10.69
N LYS A 112 -3.42 2.16 -10.97
CA LYS A 112 -4.02 1.94 -12.28
C LYS A 112 -3.38 2.82 -13.36
N HIS A 113 -3.10 4.08 -13.03
CA HIS A 113 -2.44 5.02 -13.94
C HIS A 113 -1.00 4.60 -14.29
N LEU A 114 -0.26 4.05 -13.32
CA LEU A 114 1.13 3.62 -13.50
C LEU A 114 1.27 2.20 -14.07
N ASN A 115 0.16 1.46 -14.21
CA ASN A 115 0.18 0.08 -14.67
C ASN A 115 0.64 -0.04 -16.13
N GLN A 116 1.63 -0.92 -16.37
CA GLN A 116 2.12 -1.28 -17.71
C GLN A 116 1.47 -2.57 -18.26
N GLY A 117 0.74 -3.32 -17.42
CA GLY A 117 -0.04 -4.49 -17.86
C GLY A 117 -1.36 -4.12 -18.55
N THR A 118 -2.10 -5.11 -19.05
CA THR A 118 -3.36 -4.88 -19.76
C THR A 118 -4.59 -4.84 -18.83
N ASP A 119 -5.72 -4.38 -19.34
CA ASP A 119 -7.00 -4.43 -18.63
C ASP A 119 -7.47 -5.88 -18.43
N GLU A 120 -7.16 -6.78 -19.38
CA GLU A 120 -7.44 -8.21 -19.26
C GLU A 120 -6.68 -8.84 -18.10
N ASP A 121 -5.42 -8.44 -17.86
CA ASP A 121 -4.63 -8.93 -16.73
C ASP A 121 -5.25 -8.53 -15.39
N ILE A 122 -5.75 -7.30 -15.29
CA ILE A 122 -6.50 -6.84 -14.11
C ILE A 122 -7.80 -7.64 -13.99
N TYR A 123 -8.58 -7.74 -15.06
CA TYR A 123 -9.88 -8.41 -15.01
C TYR A 123 -9.78 -9.89 -14.63
N LEU A 124 -8.83 -10.64 -15.22
CA LEU A 124 -8.69 -12.07 -15.01
C LEU A 124 -7.89 -12.43 -13.75
N PHE A 125 -6.80 -11.70 -13.51
CA PHE A 125 -5.82 -12.06 -12.48
C PHE A 125 -5.77 -11.09 -11.31
N GLY A 126 -6.37 -9.90 -11.44
CA GLY A 126 -6.23 -8.83 -10.45
C GLY A 126 -4.79 -8.33 -10.41
N LYS A 127 -4.07 -8.42 -11.53
CA LYS A 127 -2.64 -8.15 -11.62
C LYS A 127 -2.40 -6.76 -12.22
N ALA A 128 -1.63 -5.93 -11.52
CA ALA A 128 -0.98 -4.75 -12.07
C ALA A 128 0.54 -4.94 -12.09
N THR A 129 1.24 -4.39 -13.08
CA THR A 129 2.69 -4.46 -13.22
C THR A 129 3.24 -3.03 -13.32
N LEU A 130 4.09 -2.66 -12.36
CA LEU A 130 4.76 -1.36 -12.31
C LEU A 130 6.28 -1.52 -12.48
N PRO A 131 6.95 -0.60 -13.19
CA PRO A 131 8.41 -0.61 -13.31
C PRO A 131 9.05 -0.10 -12.02
N GLY A 132 10.09 -0.77 -11.55
CA GLY A 132 10.88 -0.33 -10.42
C GLY A 132 11.65 0.94 -10.69
N PHE A 133 11.94 1.72 -9.64
CA PHE A 133 12.59 3.04 -9.77
C PHE A 133 13.96 2.98 -10.46
N ARG A 134 14.70 1.86 -10.30
CA ARG A 134 15.99 1.65 -10.99
C ARG A 134 15.88 1.66 -12.52
N SER A 135 14.71 1.32 -13.06
CA SER A 135 14.46 1.21 -14.50
C SER A 135 13.91 2.48 -15.14
N ILE A 136 13.60 3.51 -14.35
CA ILE A 136 13.00 4.77 -14.81
C ILE A 136 14.08 5.68 -15.42
N ARG A 137 13.70 6.43 -16.46
CA ARG A 137 14.53 7.49 -17.08
C ARG A 137 13.93 8.85 -16.77
N CYS A 138 14.78 9.78 -16.34
CA CYS A 138 14.42 11.17 -16.04
C CYS A 138 15.19 12.12 -16.96
#